data_AF-A0A6J1TFD9-F1
#
_entry.id   AF-A0A6J1TFD9-F1
#
_cell.length_a   1.000
_cell.length_b   1.000
_cell.length_c   1.000
_cell.angle_alpha   90.00
_cell.angle_beta   90.00
_cell.angle_gamma   90.00
#
_symmetry.space_group_name_H-M   'P 1'
#
loop_
_entity.id
_entity.type
_entity.pdbx_description
1 polymer ?
#
loop_
_entity_poly.entity_id
_entity_poly.type
_entity_poly.pdbx_seq_one_letter_code
_entity_poly.pdbx_strand_id
1 'polypeptide(L)'
;MSDIKAVIQLLCQHLNSLLNVNLKPDNFRLSKFNNNDKDTIQALWTTLEKMCLSLGPKIPHFEKCNSQVWVKLQLACMGYNCCEFYSLPTDYSSGSRELLLALMWVIAKENALAVLTQERVRQSPLSQEYSDISKEQVTNSSTKTVPLLKTETKHSLSSEHQINYCLWLANRLRYNINQIQDLEEERIKHTHKVHQATAGSSGLPHLSVFETKLVKDPDLLNQWMPKLSKLNELINAHTKWLKKKSVFWEWMETVIEMKEKDTCADDSLQFYNKTALTEFVNAIHVYSERAKKYQGPEGGSGPPPHPRFLISSLYAKSVSNLVRKASSSDLLADMGLSENGVVMHASDWLALVDSELQEVEKMKHEKVQELNLRLQSLTQKLALVAISDVSNGEVESEDCSK
;
A
#
# COMPACT_ATOMS: atom_id res chain seq x y z
N MET A 1 -0.07 22.37 29.60
CA MET A 1 -0.28 20.90 29.60
C MET A 1 -1.72 20.47 29.28
N SER A 2 -2.74 21.34 29.36
CA SER A 2 -4.14 20.97 29.05
C SER A 2 -4.39 20.72 27.55
N ASP A 3 -3.62 21.36 26.66
CA ASP A 3 -3.81 21.23 25.22
C ASP A 3 -3.43 19.85 24.69
N ILE A 4 -2.31 19.25 25.17
CA ILE A 4 -1.85 17.97 24.64
C ILE A 4 -2.83 16.82 24.89
N LYS A 5 -3.47 16.78 26.08
CA LYS A 5 -4.51 15.78 26.37
C LYS A 5 -5.66 15.88 25.37
N ALA A 6 -6.09 17.10 25.05
CA ALA A 6 -7.15 17.34 24.07
C ALA A 6 -6.70 16.98 22.64
N VAL A 7 -5.44 17.23 22.28
CA VAL A 7 -4.91 16.85 20.95
C VAL A 7 -4.81 15.32 20.81
N ILE A 8 -4.31 14.62 21.83
CA ILE A 8 -4.26 13.14 21.83
C ILE A 8 -5.68 12.56 21.77
N GLN A 9 -6.62 13.09 22.55
CA GLN A 9 -8.03 12.67 22.48
C GLN A 9 -8.61 12.84 21.08
N LEU A 10 -8.26 13.94 20.41
CA LEU A 10 -8.70 14.20 19.06
C LEU A 10 -8.09 13.22 18.05
N LEU A 11 -6.81 12.88 18.19
CA LEU A 11 -6.16 11.83 17.38
C LEU A 11 -6.83 10.47 17.60
N CYS A 12 -7.12 10.09 18.86
CA CYS A 12 -7.84 8.86 19.18
C CYS A 12 -9.23 8.83 18.50
N GLN A 13 -9.99 9.93 18.58
CA GLN A 13 -11.29 10.03 17.92
C GLN A 13 -11.18 9.82 16.40
N HIS A 14 -10.18 10.44 15.77
CA HIS A 14 -9.93 10.30 14.34
C HIS A 14 -9.58 8.85 13.97
N LEU A 15 -8.62 8.24 14.68
CA LEU A 15 -8.20 6.85 14.46
C LEU A 15 -9.31 5.83 14.70
N ASN A 16 -10.06 5.98 15.79
CA ASN A 16 -11.16 5.08 16.13
C ASN A 16 -12.26 5.15 15.05
N SER A 17 -12.53 6.34 14.52
CA SER A 17 -13.51 6.54 13.43
C SER A 17 -13.03 5.96 12.10
N LEU A 18 -11.73 6.06 11.80
CA LEU A 18 -11.13 5.53 10.58
C LEU A 18 -11.07 4.00 10.55
N LEU A 19 -10.52 3.41 11.61
CA LEU A 19 -10.08 2.01 11.65
C LEU A 19 -10.97 1.12 12.53
N ASN A 20 -11.98 1.68 13.20
CA ASN A 20 -12.81 0.96 14.17
C ASN A 20 -11.96 0.30 15.28
N VAL A 21 -11.08 1.09 15.90
CA VAL A 21 -10.21 0.67 17.00
C VAL A 21 -10.63 1.33 18.31
N ASN A 22 -10.09 0.86 19.44
CA ASN A 22 -10.37 1.38 20.77
C ASN A 22 -9.10 2.00 21.39
N LEU A 23 -8.59 3.05 20.75
CA LEU A 23 -7.49 3.83 21.32
C LEU A 23 -8.03 4.88 22.29
N LYS A 24 -7.38 4.97 23.45
CA LYS A 24 -7.65 5.98 24.49
C LYS A 24 -6.41 6.84 24.71
N PRO A 25 -6.58 8.09 25.19
CA PRO A 25 -5.43 8.95 25.53
C PRO A 25 -4.49 8.34 26.56
N ASP A 26 -5.03 7.52 27.48
CA ASP A 26 -4.21 6.83 28.48
C ASP A 26 -3.22 5.84 27.84
N ASN A 27 -3.57 5.21 26.72
CA ASN A 27 -2.67 4.32 25.99
C ASN A 27 -1.39 5.08 25.55
N PHE A 28 -1.54 6.30 25.04
CA PHE A 28 -0.41 7.15 24.64
C PHE A 28 0.41 7.62 25.86
N ARG A 29 -0.26 7.97 26.96
CA ARG A 29 0.40 8.37 28.20
C ARG A 29 1.22 7.22 28.79
N LEU A 30 0.65 6.02 28.86
CA LEU A 30 1.30 4.82 29.41
C LEU A 30 2.49 4.42 28.54
N SER A 31 2.32 4.41 27.22
CA SER A 31 3.40 4.12 26.26
C SER A 31 4.56 5.12 26.34
N LYS A 32 4.31 6.41 26.58
CA LYS A 32 5.39 7.39 26.76
C LYS A 32 6.36 6.96 27.87
N PHE A 33 5.84 6.46 28.98
CA PHE A 33 6.64 5.98 30.13
C PHE A 33 7.00 4.49 30.06
N ASN A 34 6.83 3.87 28.89
CA ASN A 34 7.05 2.44 28.67
C ASN A 34 6.32 1.52 29.68
N ASN A 35 5.12 1.94 30.11
CA ASN A 35 4.31 1.13 31.01
C ASN A 35 3.57 0.04 30.20
N ASN A 36 3.99 -1.20 30.42
CA ASN A 36 3.59 -2.36 29.62
C ASN A 36 2.26 -2.97 30.07
N ASP A 37 1.23 -2.13 30.11
CA ASP A 37 -0.14 -2.57 30.31
C ASP A 37 -0.62 -3.38 29.09
N LYS A 38 -1.18 -4.57 29.34
CA LYS A 38 -1.56 -5.51 28.27
C LYS A 38 -2.63 -4.91 27.34
N ASP A 39 -3.61 -4.21 27.88
CA ASP A 39 -4.68 -3.58 27.11
C ASP A 39 -4.12 -2.49 26.19
N THR A 40 -3.16 -1.71 26.68
CA THR A 40 -2.45 -0.67 25.91
C THR A 40 -1.67 -1.28 24.75
N ILE A 41 -0.88 -2.32 25.00
CA ILE A 41 -0.05 -2.99 23.98
C ILE A 41 -0.95 -3.64 22.92
N GLN A 42 -2.03 -4.32 23.33
CA GLN A 42 -2.98 -4.93 22.41
C GLN A 42 -3.66 -3.87 21.53
N ALA A 43 -4.12 -2.76 22.10
CA ALA A 43 -4.76 -1.69 21.33
C ALA A 43 -3.82 -1.07 20.28
N LEU A 44 -2.53 -0.93 20.60
CA LEU A 44 -1.53 -0.43 19.67
C LEU A 44 -1.23 -1.42 18.54
N TRP A 45 -1.05 -2.71 18.84
CA TRP A 45 -0.88 -3.74 17.81
C TRP A 45 -2.08 -3.81 16.86
N THR A 46 -3.31 -3.85 17.38
CA THR A 46 -4.52 -3.88 16.55
C THR A 46 -4.64 -2.63 15.68
N THR A 47 -4.22 -1.46 16.18
CA THR A 47 -4.22 -0.24 15.37
C THR A 47 -3.18 -0.29 14.26
N LEU A 48 -1.95 -0.72 14.58
CA LEU A 48 -0.88 -0.91 13.61
C LEU A 48 -1.28 -1.90 12.51
N GLU A 49 -1.86 -3.04 12.89
CA GLU A 49 -2.36 -4.04 11.95
C GLU A 49 -3.35 -3.45 10.94
N LYS A 50 -4.35 -2.71 11.44
CA LYS A 50 -5.35 -2.11 10.56
C LYS A 50 -4.78 -0.99 9.68
N MET A 51 -3.82 -0.22 10.16
CA MET A 51 -3.10 0.74 9.33
C MET A 51 -2.28 0.04 8.24
N CYS A 52 -1.55 -1.01 8.61
CA CYS A 52 -0.77 -1.84 7.71
C CYS A 52 -1.62 -2.49 6.62
N LEU A 53 -2.83 -2.96 6.96
CA LEU A 53 -3.80 -3.49 5.99
C LEU A 53 -4.32 -2.43 5.02
N SER A 54 -4.48 -1.19 5.49
CA SER A 54 -5.08 -0.12 4.70
C SER A 54 -4.06 0.62 3.82
N LEU A 55 -2.80 0.73 4.26
CA LEU A 55 -1.76 1.55 3.62
C LEU A 55 -0.64 0.75 2.96
N GLY A 56 -0.31 -0.41 3.53
CA GLY A 56 0.88 -1.13 3.12
C GLY A 56 0.66 -1.98 1.86
N PRO A 57 1.74 -2.55 1.30
CA PRO A 57 1.65 -3.45 0.16
C PRO A 57 0.70 -4.62 0.46
N LYS A 58 -0.09 -5.05 -0.52
CA LYS A 58 -0.99 -6.21 -0.38
C LYS A 58 -0.16 -7.50 -0.35
N ILE A 59 0.49 -7.75 0.78
CA ILE A 59 1.17 -9.00 1.11
C ILE A 59 0.08 -10.03 1.44
N PRO A 60 0.02 -11.18 0.74
CA PRO A 60 -0.95 -12.22 1.08
C PRO A 60 -0.82 -12.59 2.55
N HIS A 61 -1.93 -12.56 3.29
CA HIS A 61 -1.94 -13.02 4.66
C HIS A 61 -1.57 -14.51 4.64
N PHE A 62 -0.47 -14.86 5.30
CA PHE A 62 -0.07 -16.26 5.41
C PHE A 62 -0.99 -16.92 6.43
N GLU A 63 -1.77 -17.92 6.03
CA GLU A 63 -2.77 -18.62 6.85
C GLU A 63 -2.23 -19.22 8.18
N LYS A 64 -0.92 -19.15 8.44
CA LYS A 64 -0.25 -19.60 9.68
C LYS A 64 0.63 -18.54 10.35
N CYS A 65 0.66 -17.31 9.86
CA CYS A 65 1.54 -16.27 10.42
C CYS A 65 0.80 -15.52 11.52
N ASN A 66 1.46 -15.42 12.68
CA ASN A 66 0.97 -14.63 13.80
C ASN A 66 0.77 -13.17 13.36
N SER A 67 -0.31 -12.51 13.80
CA SER A 67 -0.67 -11.15 13.38
C SER A 67 0.48 -10.16 13.60
N GLN A 68 1.19 -10.24 14.73
CA GLN A 68 2.34 -9.37 15.03
C GLN A 68 3.51 -9.60 14.07
N VAL A 69 3.77 -10.85 13.68
CA VAL A 69 4.85 -11.18 12.72
C VAL A 69 4.49 -10.64 11.33
N TRP A 70 3.20 -10.70 10.96
CA TRP A 70 2.72 -10.08 9.72
C TRP A 70 2.86 -8.55 9.76
N VAL A 71 2.50 -7.89 10.86
CA VAL A 71 2.69 -6.43 11.03
C VAL A 71 4.16 -6.05 10.95
N LYS A 72 5.05 -6.82 11.59
CA LYS A 72 6.50 -6.63 11.48
C LYS A 72 6.96 -6.74 10.03
N LEU A 73 6.54 -7.77 9.29
CA LEU A 73 6.88 -7.94 7.88
C LEU A 73 6.37 -6.76 7.03
N GLN A 74 5.14 -6.31 7.27
CA GLN A 74 4.55 -5.19 6.56
C GLN A 74 5.33 -3.90 6.80
N LEU A 75 5.65 -3.59 8.06
CA LEU A 75 6.43 -2.40 8.42
C LEU A 75 7.85 -2.46 7.84
N ALA A 76 8.47 -3.64 7.82
CA ALA A 76 9.74 -3.85 7.15
C ALA A 76 9.62 -3.57 5.65
N CYS A 77 8.57 -4.06 4.99
CA CYS A 77 8.27 -3.75 3.59
C CYS A 77 7.85 -2.30 3.32
N MET A 78 7.51 -1.53 4.37
CA MET A 78 7.32 -0.09 4.29
C MET A 78 8.63 0.66 4.58
N GLY A 79 9.71 0.00 5.01
CA GLY A 79 11.01 0.62 5.27
C GLY A 79 11.18 1.14 6.70
N TYR A 80 10.43 0.63 7.66
CA TYR A 80 10.63 0.95 9.07
C TYR A 80 11.88 0.24 9.61
N ASN A 81 12.89 1.00 10.03
CA ASN A 81 14.24 0.46 10.34
C ASN A 81 14.59 0.50 11.83
N CYS A 82 13.66 0.16 12.73
CA CYS A 82 13.92 0.09 14.17
C CYS A 82 14.06 -1.36 14.66
N CYS A 83 15.27 -1.77 15.03
CA CYS A 83 15.59 -3.15 15.45
C CYS A 83 14.85 -3.57 16.74
N GLU A 84 14.70 -2.63 17.68
CA GLU A 84 14.01 -2.82 18.95
C GLU A 84 12.55 -3.22 18.74
N PHE A 85 11.90 -2.65 17.72
CA PHE A 85 10.54 -3.03 17.34
C PHE A 85 10.45 -4.48 16.82
N TYR A 86 11.41 -4.92 16.02
CA TYR A 86 11.43 -6.29 15.51
C TYR A 86 11.75 -7.31 16.62
N SER A 87 12.41 -6.85 17.68
CA SER A 87 12.75 -7.64 18.86
C SER A 87 11.60 -7.74 19.87
N LEU A 88 10.47 -7.08 19.64
CA LEU A 88 9.33 -7.15 20.56
C LEU A 88 8.77 -8.57 20.66
N PRO A 89 8.39 -9.03 21.86
CA PRO A 89 7.82 -10.36 22.02
C PRO A 89 6.38 -10.40 21.48
N THR A 90 5.90 -11.61 21.17
CA THR A 90 4.57 -11.85 20.61
C THR A 90 3.47 -12.03 21.67
N ASP A 91 3.85 -12.03 22.96
CA ASP A 91 3.01 -12.33 24.12
C ASP A 91 2.38 -11.08 24.79
N TYR A 92 2.49 -9.91 24.14
CA TYR A 92 2.03 -8.61 24.65
C TYR A 92 2.65 -8.19 25.99
N SER A 93 3.80 -8.75 26.37
CA SER A 93 4.43 -8.49 27.67
C SER A 93 5.19 -7.16 27.75
N SER A 94 5.68 -6.64 26.63
CA SER A 94 6.50 -5.43 26.60
C SER A 94 6.48 -4.71 25.26
N GLY A 95 7.01 -3.49 25.23
CA GLY A 95 7.22 -2.71 24.00
C GLY A 95 6.24 -1.58 23.76
N SER A 96 5.50 -1.14 24.79
CA SER A 96 4.45 -0.14 24.64
C SER A 96 4.95 1.17 24.00
N ARG A 97 6.19 1.58 24.27
CA ARG A 97 6.82 2.78 23.67
C ARG A 97 7.23 2.53 22.22
N GLU A 98 7.86 1.40 21.93
CA GLU A 98 8.30 1.02 20.58
C GLU A 98 7.11 0.90 19.63
N LEU A 99 5.98 0.37 20.10
CA LEU A 99 4.73 0.31 19.35
C LEU A 99 4.15 1.70 19.09
N LEU A 100 4.20 2.59 20.07
CA LEU A 100 3.79 3.99 19.88
C LEU A 100 4.65 4.68 18.82
N LEU A 101 5.97 4.50 18.87
CA LEU A 101 6.89 5.06 17.88
C LEU A 101 6.64 4.51 16.47
N ALA A 102 6.41 3.20 16.34
CA ALA A 102 6.06 2.58 15.07
C ALA A 102 4.73 3.12 14.51
N LEU A 103 3.71 3.25 15.36
CA LEU A 103 2.42 3.81 14.96
C LEU A 103 2.56 5.25 14.49
N MET A 104 3.33 6.05 15.21
CA MET A 104 3.55 7.45 14.86
C MET A 104 4.38 7.60 13.59
N TRP A 105 5.36 6.72 13.36
CA TRP A 105 6.09 6.67 12.11
C TRP A 105 5.15 6.38 10.92
N VAL A 106 4.22 5.41 11.06
CA VAL A 106 3.22 5.15 10.01
C VAL A 106 2.34 6.37 9.76
N ILE A 107 1.88 7.05 10.83
CA ILE A 107 1.06 8.26 10.72
C ILE A 107 1.81 9.40 10.02
N ALA A 108 3.09 9.57 10.32
CA ALA A 108 3.94 10.59 9.72
C ALA A 108 4.25 10.27 8.25
N LYS A 109 4.44 8.98 7.93
CA LYS A 109 4.77 8.53 6.59
C LYS A 109 3.64 8.85 5.60
N GLU A 110 4.00 9.56 4.53
CA GLU A 110 3.12 9.87 3.38
C GLU A 110 1.75 10.47 3.78
N ASN A 111 1.67 11.18 4.92
CA ASN A 111 0.44 11.74 5.44
C ASN A 111 -0.70 10.71 5.51
N ALA A 112 -0.38 9.52 6.05
CA ALA A 112 -1.27 8.36 6.16
C ALA A 112 -2.71 8.68 6.59
N LEU A 113 -2.88 9.56 7.58
CA LEU A 113 -4.20 9.97 8.06
C LEU A 113 -5.02 10.70 7.00
N ALA A 114 -4.40 11.53 6.17
CA ALA A 114 -5.06 12.20 5.06
C ALA A 114 -5.42 11.21 3.94
N VAL A 115 -4.49 10.31 3.59
CA VAL A 115 -4.74 9.25 2.59
C VAL A 115 -5.93 8.39 3.00
N LEU A 116 -5.94 7.90 4.23
CA LEU A 116 -7.04 7.08 4.74
C LEU A 116 -8.35 7.85 4.84
N THR A 117 -8.32 9.11 5.29
CA THR A 117 -9.53 9.93 5.33
C THR A 117 -10.09 10.16 3.93
N GLN A 118 -9.23 10.46 2.96
CA GLN A 118 -9.62 10.66 1.57
C GLN A 118 -10.18 9.38 0.97
N GLU A 119 -9.58 8.22 1.22
CA GLU A 119 -10.08 6.94 0.73
C GLU A 119 -11.47 6.61 1.31
N ARG A 120 -11.67 6.86 2.61
CA ARG A 120 -12.99 6.68 3.25
C ARG A 120 -14.04 7.64 2.68
N VAL A 121 -13.65 8.86 2.32
CA VAL A 121 -14.53 9.82 1.64
C VAL A 121 -14.80 9.39 0.20
N ARG A 122 -13.81 8.88 -0.55
CA ARG A 122 -14.01 8.33 -1.90
C ARG A 122 -14.96 7.14 -1.95
N GLN A 123 -14.90 6.28 -0.94
CA GLN A 123 -15.82 5.15 -0.79
C GLN A 123 -17.24 5.57 -0.38
N SER A 124 -17.41 6.81 0.10
CA SER A 124 -18.71 7.37 0.42
C SER A 124 -19.49 7.68 -0.86
N PRO A 125 -20.82 7.50 -0.86
CA PRO A 125 -21.65 7.89 -2.00
C PRO A 125 -21.57 9.38 -2.35
N LEU A 126 -21.10 10.24 -1.43
CA LEU A 126 -20.86 11.67 -1.68
C LEU A 126 -19.74 11.94 -2.70
N SER A 127 -18.84 10.98 -2.94
CA SER A 127 -17.71 11.14 -3.88
C SER A 127 -17.83 10.29 -5.14
N GLN A 128 -18.95 9.57 -5.30
CA GLN A 128 -19.19 8.70 -6.46
C GLN A 128 -19.64 9.44 -7.72
N GLU A 129 -19.92 10.75 -7.62
CA GLU A 129 -20.39 11.57 -8.73
C GLU A 129 -19.39 11.67 -9.88
N TYR A 130 -18.11 11.71 -9.51
CA TYR A 130 -16.97 11.90 -10.40
C TYR A 130 -15.93 10.81 -10.22
N SER A 131 -16.31 9.65 -9.69
CA SER A 131 -15.31 8.60 -9.47
C SER A 131 -14.71 8.18 -10.80
N ASP A 132 -13.44 8.51 -10.99
CA ASP A 132 -12.54 7.72 -11.81
C ASP A 132 -12.78 6.26 -11.44
N ILE A 133 -12.89 5.39 -12.43
CA ILE A 133 -12.93 3.94 -12.25
C ILE A 133 -11.56 3.51 -11.69
N SER A 134 -11.24 3.88 -10.45
CA SER A 134 -9.97 3.59 -9.81
C SER A 134 -10.08 2.24 -9.12
N LYS A 135 -9.78 1.20 -9.91
CA LYS A 135 -9.11 -0.08 -9.56
C LYS A 135 -9.65 -0.97 -8.43
N GLU A 136 -10.57 -0.55 -7.56
CA GLU A 136 -10.99 -1.36 -6.40
C GLU A 136 -12.37 -2.01 -6.53
N GLN A 137 -13.24 -1.54 -7.43
CA GLN A 137 -14.52 -2.23 -7.67
C GLN A 137 -14.39 -3.49 -8.52
N VAL A 138 -13.26 -3.69 -9.21
CA VAL A 138 -13.01 -4.91 -10.01
C VAL A 138 -12.70 -6.13 -9.12
N THR A 139 -12.39 -5.95 -7.83
CA THR A 139 -12.09 -7.10 -6.95
C THR A 139 -13.30 -7.66 -6.20
N ASN A 140 -14.43 -6.93 -6.14
CA ASN A 140 -15.59 -7.33 -5.32
C ASN A 140 -16.83 -7.71 -6.14
N SER A 141 -16.88 -7.45 -7.44
CA SER A 141 -17.81 -8.16 -8.31
C SER A 141 -17.26 -9.57 -8.49
N SER A 142 -17.95 -10.56 -7.93
CA SER A 142 -17.74 -11.97 -8.23
C SER A 142 -17.44 -12.11 -9.71
N THR A 143 -16.17 -12.37 -10.04
CA THR A 143 -15.82 -12.91 -11.34
C THR A 143 -16.58 -14.23 -11.40
N LYS A 144 -17.80 -14.22 -11.94
CA LYS A 144 -18.29 -15.33 -12.73
C LYS A 144 -17.17 -15.52 -13.73
N THR A 145 -16.31 -16.49 -13.41
CA THR A 145 -15.29 -17.01 -14.29
C THR A 145 -15.95 -17.10 -15.65
N VAL A 146 -15.60 -16.18 -16.55
CA VAL A 146 -15.76 -16.46 -17.97
C VAL A 146 -15.10 -17.82 -18.12
N PRO A 147 -15.82 -18.87 -18.56
CA PRO A 147 -15.22 -20.17 -18.67
C PRO A 147 -13.97 -19.98 -19.52
N LEU A 148 -12.81 -20.15 -18.90
CA LEU A 148 -11.60 -20.44 -19.64
C LEU A 148 -11.99 -21.74 -20.31
N LEU A 149 -12.39 -21.65 -21.58
CA LEU A 149 -12.74 -22.77 -22.41
C LEU A 149 -11.53 -23.69 -22.30
N LYS A 150 -11.69 -24.76 -21.49
CA LYS A 150 -10.95 -25.98 -21.65
C LYS A 150 -11.38 -26.52 -23.01
N THR A 151 -10.89 -25.92 -24.09
CA THR A 151 -10.86 -26.61 -25.36
C THR A 151 -9.77 -27.65 -25.19
N GLU A 152 -10.21 -28.82 -24.76
CA GLU A 152 -9.61 -30.07 -25.15
C GLU A 152 -9.43 -30.06 -26.66
N THR A 153 -8.26 -29.68 -27.14
CA THR A 153 -7.80 -30.05 -28.47
C THR A 153 -6.28 -30.11 -28.45
N LYS A 154 -5.77 -31.33 -28.37
CA LYS A 154 -4.39 -31.72 -28.72
C LYS A 154 -4.16 -31.55 -30.23
N HIS A 155 -4.40 -30.36 -30.76
CA HIS A 155 -3.96 -29.99 -32.09
C HIS A 155 -3.22 -28.67 -31.97
N SER A 156 -1.95 -28.69 -32.37
CA SER A 156 -1.15 -27.48 -32.57
C SER A 156 -1.90 -26.61 -33.58
N LEU A 157 -2.72 -25.67 -33.09
CA LEU A 157 -3.44 -24.72 -33.92
C LEU A 157 -2.41 -24.00 -34.80
N SER A 158 -2.69 -23.93 -36.11
CA SER A 158 -1.89 -23.12 -37.05
C SER A 158 -1.68 -21.72 -36.46
N SER A 159 -0.47 -21.18 -36.63
CA SER A 159 -0.10 -19.82 -36.20
C SER A 159 -1.17 -18.79 -36.60
N GLU A 160 -1.76 -18.97 -37.78
CA GLU A 160 -2.85 -18.15 -38.32
C GLU A 160 -4.14 -18.17 -37.47
N HIS A 161 -4.53 -19.34 -36.94
CA HIS A 161 -5.72 -19.44 -36.08
C HIS A 161 -5.49 -18.76 -34.72
N GLN A 162 -4.27 -18.81 -34.20
CA GLN A 162 -3.90 -18.11 -32.97
C GLN A 162 -3.89 -16.58 -33.19
N ILE A 163 -3.38 -16.12 -34.34
CA ILE A 163 -3.38 -14.70 -34.73
C ILE A 163 -4.83 -14.21 -34.91
N ASN A 164 -5.66 -14.93 -35.66
CA ASN A 164 -7.07 -14.58 -35.87
C ASN A 164 -7.86 -14.53 -34.55
N TYR A 165 -7.59 -15.46 -33.62
CA TYR A 165 -8.18 -15.44 -32.29
C TYR A 165 -7.72 -14.23 -31.45
N CYS A 166 -6.43 -13.87 -31.51
CA CYS A 166 -5.92 -12.68 -30.86
C CYS A 166 -6.55 -11.40 -31.42
N LEU A 167 -6.71 -11.31 -32.75
CA LEU A 167 -7.37 -10.18 -33.41
C LEU A 167 -8.85 -10.09 -33.00
N TRP A 168 -9.56 -11.21 -32.90
CA TRP A 168 -10.94 -11.24 -32.41
C TRP A 168 -11.03 -10.75 -30.96
N LEU A 169 -10.15 -11.22 -30.06
CA LEU A 169 -10.09 -10.74 -28.68
C LEU A 169 -9.78 -9.24 -28.61
N ALA A 170 -8.82 -8.76 -29.40
CA ALA A 170 -8.44 -7.35 -29.45
C ALA A 170 -9.62 -6.47 -29.93
N ASN A 171 -10.34 -6.91 -30.96
CA ASN A 171 -11.51 -6.19 -31.47
C ASN A 171 -12.67 -6.21 -30.47
N ARG A 172 -12.89 -7.33 -29.77
CA ARG A 172 -13.89 -7.41 -28.70
C ARG A 172 -13.54 -6.51 -27.53
N LEU A 173 -12.27 -6.45 -27.13
CA LEU A 173 -11.80 -5.51 -26.11
C LEU A 173 -12.01 -4.06 -26.54
N ARG A 174 -11.67 -3.73 -27.79
CA ARG A 174 -11.88 -2.39 -28.36
C ARG A 174 -13.36 -2.00 -28.36
N TYR A 175 -14.24 -2.91 -28.80
CA TYR A 175 -15.68 -2.70 -28.77
C TYR A 175 -16.17 -2.43 -27.34
N ASN A 176 -15.75 -3.25 -26.38
CA ASN A 176 -16.14 -3.05 -24.97
C ASN A 176 -15.65 -1.73 -24.40
N ILE A 177 -14.42 -1.31 -24.74
CA ILE A 177 -13.88 -0.01 -24.31
C ILE A 177 -14.71 1.13 -24.88
N ASN A 178 -15.06 1.08 -26.17
CA ASN A 178 -15.91 2.09 -26.78
C ASN A 178 -17.30 2.14 -26.13
N GLN A 179 -17.91 0.98 -25.87
CA GLN A 179 -19.20 0.92 -25.16
C GLN A 179 -19.12 1.49 -23.74
N ILE A 180 -18.02 1.28 -23.03
CA ILE A 180 -17.81 1.90 -21.71
C ILE A 180 -17.72 3.43 -21.84
N GLN A 181 -17.02 3.94 -22.88
CA GLN A 181 -16.94 5.37 -23.15
C GLN A 181 -18.31 5.98 -23.48
N ASP A 182 -19.11 5.32 -24.32
CA ASP A 182 -20.47 5.76 -24.65
C ASP A 182 -21.35 5.85 -23.40
N LEU A 183 -21.25 4.85 -22.50
CA LEU A 183 -21.99 4.84 -21.23
C LEU A 183 -21.51 5.93 -20.26
N GLU A 184 -20.21 6.22 -20.24
CA GLU A 184 -19.63 7.31 -19.45
C GLU A 184 -20.12 8.67 -19.94
N GLU A 185 -20.16 8.89 -21.25
CA GLU A 185 -20.73 10.11 -21.84
C GLU A 185 -22.21 10.27 -21.49
N GLU A 186 -23.00 9.20 -21.59
CA GLU A 186 -24.41 9.23 -21.19
C GLU A 186 -24.56 9.52 -19.68
N ARG A 187 -23.72 8.93 -18.82
CA ARG A 187 -23.71 9.22 -17.39
C ARG A 187 -23.45 10.70 -17.12
N ILE A 188 -22.48 11.31 -17.81
CA ILE A 188 -22.15 12.73 -17.68
C ILE A 188 -23.34 13.60 -18.11
N LYS A 189 -23.97 13.29 -19.25
CA LYS A 189 -25.17 14.02 -19.72
C LYS A 189 -26.31 13.98 -18.71
N HIS A 190 -26.59 12.81 -18.13
CA HIS A 190 -27.65 12.67 -17.12
C HIS A 190 -27.30 13.38 -15.81
N THR A 191 -26.05 13.29 -15.37
CA THR A 191 -25.55 14.00 -14.16
C THR A 191 -25.68 15.51 -14.33
N HIS A 192 -25.29 16.04 -15.49
CA HIS A 192 -25.44 17.46 -15.81
C HIS A 192 -26.89 17.93 -15.74
N LYS A 193 -27.84 17.13 -16.27
CA LYS A 193 -29.28 17.45 -16.16
C LYS A 193 -29.74 17.55 -14.70
N VAL A 194 -29.25 16.67 -13.82
CA VAL A 194 -29.57 16.74 -12.38
C VAL A 194 -28.99 18.00 -11.75
N HIS A 195 -27.72 18.31 -12.03
CA HIS A 195 -27.07 19.51 -11.48
C HIS A 195 -27.76 20.79 -11.97
N GLN A 196 -28.15 20.85 -13.24
CA GLN A 196 -28.90 21.96 -13.81
C GLN A 196 -30.29 22.09 -13.16
N ALA A 197 -30.99 20.98 -12.95
CA ALA A 197 -32.33 20.98 -12.35
C ALA A 197 -32.32 21.35 -10.85
N THR A 198 -31.19 21.15 -10.17
CA THR A 198 -31.03 21.41 -8.72
C THR A 198 -30.18 22.65 -8.44
N ALA A 199 -29.85 23.42 -9.48
CA ALA A 199 -29.02 24.61 -9.35
C ALA A 199 -29.64 25.63 -8.39
N GLY A 200 -28.87 26.10 -7.41
CA GLY A 200 -29.33 27.07 -6.40
C GLY A 200 -30.30 26.50 -5.35
N SER A 201 -30.54 25.19 -5.32
CA SER A 201 -31.38 24.58 -4.29
C SER A 201 -30.69 24.61 -2.91
N SER A 202 -31.46 24.99 -1.88
CA SER A 202 -31.02 24.99 -0.48
C SER A 202 -29.72 25.78 -0.20
N GLY A 203 -29.41 26.80 -1.01
CA GLY A 203 -28.19 27.62 -0.86
C GLY A 203 -26.90 26.93 -1.33
N LEU A 204 -27.00 25.76 -1.96
CA LEU A 204 -25.89 25.06 -2.59
C LEU A 204 -25.83 25.40 -4.10
N PRO A 205 -24.65 25.29 -4.74
CA PRO A 205 -24.51 25.51 -6.18
C PRO A 205 -25.42 24.58 -7.00
N HIS A 206 -25.44 23.29 -6.64
CA HIS A 206 -26.34 22.26 -7.12
C HIS A 206 -26.35 21.09 -6.13
N LEU A 207 -27.27 20.15 -6.29
CA LEU A 207 -27.22 18.88 -5.58
C LEU A 207 -26.53 17.82 -6.42
N SER A 208 -25.88 16.92 -5.72
CA SER A 208 -25.42 15.65 -6.23
C SER A 208 -26.58 14.77 -6.74
N VAL A 209 -26.34 13.85 -7.67
CA VAL A 209 -27.27 12.77 -8.07
C VAL A 209 -27.69 11.92 -6.87
N PHE A 210 -26.74 11.59 -6.00
CA PHE A 210 -27.02 10.84 -4.79
C PHE A 210 -27.79 11.69 -3.77
N GLU A 211 -27.41 12.95 -3.56
CA GLU A 211 -28.15 13.87 -2.69
C GLU A 211 -29.59 14.07 -3.17
N THR A 212 -29.79 14.24 -4.48
CA THR A 212 -31.12 14.34 -5.10
C THR A 212 -31.95 13.08 -4.83
N LYS A 213 -31.32 11.90 -4.89
CA LYS A 213 -31.97 10.63 -4.55
C LYS A 213 -32.37 10.57 -3.07
N LEU A 214 -31.49 11.02 -2.16
CA LEU A 214 -31.79 11.07 -0.73
C LEU A 214 -32.92 12.04 -0.40
N VAL A 215 -32.97 13.20 -1.05
CA VAL A 215 -34.06 14.17 -0.86
C VAL A 215 -35.39 13.62 -1.36
N LYS A 216 -35.38 12.82 -2.44
CA LYS A 216 -36.59 12.22 -3.02
C LYS A 216 -37.13 11.03 -2.22
N ASP A 217 -36.26 10.32 -1.49
CA ASP A 217 -36.60 9.09 -0.76
C ASP A 217 -36.28 9.23 0.74
N PRO A 218 -37.27 9.61 1.57
CA PRO A 218 -37.10 9.80 3.01
C PRO A 218 -36.64 8.54 3.75
N ASP A 219 -37.03 7.35 3.30
CA ASP A 219 -36.64 6.08 3.94
C ASP A 219 -35.15 5.80 3.71
N LEU A 220 -34.68 6.05 2.48
CA LEU A 220 -33.28 5.98 2.14
C LEU A 220 -32.47 7.04 2.91
N LEU A 221 -32.98 8.26 3.06
CA LEU A 221 -32.34 9.29 3.88
C LEU A 221 -32.15 8.81 5.32
N ASN A 222 -33.20 8.30 5.96
CA ASN A 222 -33.12 7.78 7.33
C ASN A 222 -32.09 6.64 7.47
N GLN A 223 -31.96 5.78 6.45
CA GLN A 223 -30.96 4.72 6.42
C GLN A 223 -29.51 5.26 6.33
N TRP A 224 -29.30 6.34 5.57
CA TRP A 224 -27.97 6.90 5.30
C TRP A 224 -27.53 7.97 6.30
N MET A 225 -28.45 8.63 6.99
CA MET A 225 -28.15 9.68 7.97
C MET A 225 -27.11 9.26 9.02
N PRO A 226 -27.17 8.07 9.64
CA PRO A 226 -26.14 7.64 10.60
C PRO A 226 -24.74 7.48 9.96
N LYS A 227 -24.67 7.07 8.68
CA LYS A 227 -23.41 6.89 7.96
C LYS A 227 -22.81 8.25 7.58
N LEU A 228 -23.64 9.19 7.12
CA LEU A 228 -23.24 10.55 6.80
C LEU A 228 -22.80 11.32 8.04
N SER A 229 -23.48 11.15 9.18
CA SER A 229 -23.06 11.73 10.47
C SER A 229 -21.67 11.26 10.86
N LYS A 230 -21.41 9.94 10.81
CA LYS A 230 -20.08 9.38 11.09
C LYS A 230 -19.00 9.90 10.13
N LEU A 231 -19.32 10.05 8.85
CA LEU A 231 -18.40 10.62 7.87
C LEU A 231 -18.10 12.09 8.18
N ASN A 232 -19.11 12.87 8.54
CA ASN A 232 -18.95 14.27 8.90
C ASN A 232 -18.13 14.43 10.19
N GLU A 233 -18.38 13.60 11.20
CA GLU A 233 -17.57 13.52 12.42
C GLU A 233 -16.11 13.21 12.10
N LEU A 234 -15.86 12.25 11.21
CA LEU A 234 -14.53 11.89 10.74
C LEU A 234 -13.82 13.06 10.06
N ILE A 235 -14.49 13.73 9.11
CA ILE A 235 -13.95 14.89 8.38
C ILE A 235 -13.64 16.03 9.36
N ASN A 236 -14.57 16.33 10.28
CA ASN A 236 -14.38 17.37 11.28
C ASN A 236 -13.20 17.05 12.23
N ALA A 237 -13.09 15.79 12.68
CA ALA A 237 -11.95 15.33 13.47
C ALA A 237 -10.63 15.50 12.69
N HIS A 238 -10.61 15.13 11.40
CA HIS A 238 -9.45 15.32 10.54
C HIS A 238 -9.07 16.80 10.38
N THR A 239 -10.02 17.68 10.11
CA THR A 239 -9.77 19.13 9.98
C THR A 239 -9.22 19.72 11.27
N LYS A 240 -9.77 19.33 12.42
CA LYS A 240 -9.28 19.77 13.73
C LYS A 240 -7.88 19.21 14.02
N TRP A 241 -7.58 17.98 13.60
CA TRP A 241 -6.27 17.36 13.74
C TRP A 241 -5.22 18.15 12.95
N LEU A 242 -5.51 18.47 11.68
CA LEU A 242 -4.58 19.24 10.85
C LEU A 242 -4.19 20.59 11.47
N LYS A 243 -5.11 21.25 12.18
CA LYS A 243 -4.86 22.51 12.89
C LYS A 243 -4.01 22.35 14.15
N LYS A 244 -4.03 21.18 14.79
CA LYS A 244 -3.42 20.95 16.11
C LYS A 244 -2.26 19.93 16.11
N LYS A 245 -1.94 19.33 14.95
CA LYS A 245 -0.92 18.28 14.84
C LYS A 245 0.48 18.71 15.29
N SER A 246 0.84 20.00 15.16
CA SER A 246 2.14 20.51 15.61
C SER A 246 2.36 20.27 17.11
N VAL A 247 1.37 20.61 17.94
CA VAL A 247 1.41 20.38 19.40
C VAL A 247 1.60 18.90 19.73
N PHE A 248 1.02 18.01 18.93
CA PHE A 248 1.23 16.58 19.11
C PHE A 248 2.65 16.15 18.75
N TRP A 249 3.22 16.68 17.67
CA TRP A 249 4.58 16.35 17.25
C TRP A 249 5.63 16.88 18.22
N GLU A 250 5.45 18.10 18.76
CA GLU A 250 6.27 18.62 19.88
C GLU A 250 6.22 17.68 21.09
N TRP A 251 5.06 17.12 21.40
CA TRP A 251 4.97 16.11 22.47
C TRP A 251 5.67 14.80 22.11
N MET A 252 5.62 14.36 20.85
CA MET A 252 6.33 13.16 20.41
C MET A 252 7.84 13.29 20.48
N GLU A 253 8.40 14.48 20.25
CA GLU A 253 9.83 14.74 20.48
C GLU A 253 10.23 14.37 21.91
N THR A 254 9.40 14.71 22.91
CA THR A 254 9.65 14.31 24.31
C THR A 254 9.58 12.80 24.55
N VAL A 255 8.87 12.04 23.71
CA VAL A 255 8.84 10.57 23.77
C VAL A 255 10.15 9.99 23.22
N ILE A 256 10.68 10.60 22.16
CA ILE A 256 11.97 10.23 21.56
C ILE A 256 13.11 10.54 22.54
N GLU A 257 13.13 11.75 23.12
CA GLU A 257 14.12 12.13 24.14
C GLU A 257 14.11 11.17 25.35
N MET A 258 12.93 10.70 25.76
CA MET A 258 12.83 9.70 26.83
C MET A 258 13.42 8.36 26.42
N LYS A 259 13.18 7.92 25.17
CA LYS A 259 13.81 6.70 24.66
C LYS A 259 15.33 6.84 24.65
N GLU A 260 15.87 7.95 24.17
CA GLU A 260 17.32 8.18 24.11
C GLU A 260 17.97 8.21 25.50
N LYS A 261 17.31 8.82 26.48
CA LYS A 261 17.77 8.82 27.88
C LYS A 261 17.80 7.41 28.47
N ASP A 262 16.77 6.61 28.21
CA ASP A 262 16.72 5.22 28.70
C ASP A 262 17.82 4.37 28.04
N THR A 263 18.13 4.60 26.76
CA THR A 263 19.26 3.93 26.07
C THR A 263 20.62 4.35 26.63
N CYS A 264 20.78 5.60 27.07
CA CYS A 264 22.05 6.12 27.59
C CYS A 264 22.30 5.73 29.06
N ALA A 265 21.24 5.41 29.82
CA ALA A 265 21.33 4.94 31.20
C ALA A 265 21.58 3.43 31.32
N ASP A 266 21.30 2.68 30.26
CA ASP A 266 21.41 1.21 30.20
C ASP A 266 22.52 0.82 29.20
N ASP A 267 23.76 1.17 29.53
CA ASP A 267 24.97 0.76 28.79
C ASP A 267 25.29 -0.75 28.95
N SER A 268 24.44 -1.46 29.71
CA SER A 268 24.37 -2.90 29.74
C SER A 268 23.63 -3.41 28.49
N LEU A 269 24.38 -3.62 27.40
CA LEU A 269 24.07 -4.56 26.30
C LEU A 269 22.58 -4.91 26.19
N GLN A 270 21.79 -4.08 25.49
CA GLN A 270 20.38 -4.38 25.24
C GLN A 270 20.25 -5.81 24.71
N PHE A 271 19.78 -6.72 25.57
CA PHE A 271 19.55 -8.11 25.23
C PHE A 271 18.30 -8.13 24.36
N TYR A 272 18.47 -7.91 23.06
CA TYR A 272 17.42 -8.11 22.09
C TYR A 272 16.85 -9.51 22.30
N ASN A 273 15.52 -9.64 22.25
CA ASN A 273 14.88 -10.95 22.34
C ASN A 273 15.27 -11.76 21.10
N LYS A 274 16.34 -12.57 21.24
CA LYS A 274 16.93 -13.35 20.16
C LYS A 274 15.89 -14.27 19.53
N THR A 275 14.98 -14.85 20.34
CA THR A 275 13.88 -15.70 19.86
C THR A 275 12.92 -14.93 18.94
N ALA A 276 12.46 -13.75 19.36
CA ALA A 276 11.55 -12.94 18.56
C ALA A 276 12.18 -12.45 17.24
N LEU A 277 13.49 -12.13 17.27
CA LEU A 277 14.25 -11.80 16.07
C LEU A 277 14.40 -13.00 15.15
N THR A 278 14.78 -14.18 15.66
CA THR A 278 14.90 -15.40 14.86
C THR A 278 13.57 -15.77 14.21
N GLU A 279 12.45 -15.66 14.92
CA GLU A 279 11.11 -15.87 14.36
C GLU A 279 10.82 -14.91 13.20
N PHE A 280 11.15 -13.63 13.37
CA PHE A 280 10.98 -12.62 12.33
C PHE A 280 11.87 -12.90 11.10
N VAL A 281 13.15 -13.22 11.30
CA VAL A 281 14.09 -13.58 10.23
C VAL A 281 13.62 -14.81 9.46
N ASN A 282 13.14 -15.83 10.17
CA ASN A 282 12.56 -17.01 9.53
C ASN A 282 11.31 -16.65 8.70
N ALA A 283 10.46 -15.74 9.19
CA ALA A 283 9.29 -15.28 8.43
C ALA A 283 9.69 -14.55 7.14
N ILE A 284 10.74 -13.72 7.18
CA ILE A 284 11.32 -13.08 5.99
C ILE A 284 11.85 -14.12 5.02
N HIS A 285 12.59 -15.12 5.50
CA HIS A 285 13.16 -16.15 4.65
C HIS A 285 12.04 -16.94 3.94
N VAL A 286 11.01 -17.38 4.67
CA VAL A 286 9.83 -18.05 4.11
C VAL A 286 9.10 -17.16 3.09
N TYR A 287 8.99 -15.86 3.36
CA TYR A 287 8.42 -14.90 2.42
C TYR A 287 9.23 -14.85 1.12
N SER A 288 10.56 -14.72 1.23
CA SER A 288 11.46 -14.60 0.09
C SER A 288 11.44 -15.85 -0.80
N GLU A 289 11.43 -17.04 -0.20
CA GLU A 289 11.38 -18.32 -0.95
C GLU A 289 10.04 -18.50 -1.68
N ARG A 290 8.93 -18.09 -1.07
CA ARG A 290 7.63 -18.11 -1.74
C ARG A 290 7.56 -17.08 -2.86
N ALA A 291 8.09 -15.88 -2.66
CA ALA A 291 8.15 -14.84 -3.70
C ALA A 291 8.95 -15.33 -4.93
N LYS A 292 10.05 -16.06 -4.70
CA LYS A 292 10.82 -16.72 -5.78
C LYS A 292 10.00 -17.79 -6.51
N LYS A 293 9.19 -18.60 -5.82
CA LYS A 293 8.35 -19.63 -6.47
C LYS A 293 7.30 -19.06 -7.44
N TYR A 294 6.89 -17.81 -7.27
CA TYR A 294 5.99 -17.11 -8.20
C TYR A 294 6.73 -16.45 -9.38
N GLN A 295 8.05 -16.36 -9.31
CA GLN A 295 8.92 -16.10 -10.45
C GLN A 295 9.21 -17.48 -11.06
N GLY A 296 8.52 -17.83 -12.15
CA GLY A 296 8.71 -19.14 -12.81
C GLY A 296 10.20 -19.42 -13.15
N PRO A 297 10.56 -20.68 -13.45
CA PRO A 297 11.95 -21.05 -13.72
C PRO A 297 12.55 -20.15 -14.80
N GLU A 298 13.71 -19.56 -14.49
CA GLU A 298 14.48 -18.73 -15.41
C GLU A 298 14.74 -19.51 -16.69
N GLY A 299 14.03 -19.17 -17.78
CA GLY A 299 14.13 -19.84 -19.07
C GLY A 299 12.85 -19.91 -19.90
N GLY A 300 11.68 -19.65 -19.31
CA GLY A 300 10.41 -19.59 -20.07
C GLY A 300 10.06 -18.16 -20.49
N SER A 301 9.65 -17.97 -21.75
CA SER A 301 9.10 -16.74 -22.34
C SER A 301 7.73 -16.32 -21.77
N GLY A 302 7.61 -16.32 -20.44
CA GLY A 302 6.44 -15.83 -19.72
C GLY A 302 6.45 -14.30 -19.57
N PRO A 303 5.28 -13.69 -19.27
CA PRO A 303 5.19 -12.24 -19.09
C PRO A 303 6.06 -11.79 -17.89
N PRO A 304 6.60 -10.55 -17.94
CA PRO A 304 7.55 -10.07 -16.94
C PRO A 304 6.94 -10.11 -15.53
N PRO A 305 7.76 -10.35 -14.48
CA PRO A 305 7.27 -10.40 -13.11
C PRO A 305 6.60 -9.07 -12.75
N HIS A 306 5.40 -9.17 -12.16
CA HIS A 306 4.61 -8.03 -11.73
C HIS A 306 5.47 -7.13 -10.80
N PRO A 307 5.39 -5.78 -10.89
CA PRO A 307 6.18 -4.85 -10.06
C PRO A 307 6.06 -5.04 -8.53
N ARG A 308 5.13 -5.89 -8.06
CA ARG A 308 4.98 -6.32 -6.67
C ARG A 308 6.13 -7.22 -6.19
N PHE A 309 6.88 -7.85 -7.10
CA PHE A 309 7.97 -8.79 -6.76
C PHE A 309 9.37 -8.16 -6.80
N LEU A 310 9.58 -7.05 -7.51
CA LEU A 310 10.85 -6.32 -7.51
C LEU A 310 11.11 -5.59 -6.19
N ILE A 311 10.03 -5.18 -5.51
CA ILE A 311 10.09 -4.66 -4.14
C ILE A 311 10.64 -5.76 -3.20
N SER A 312 10.30 -7.04 -3.42
CA SER A 312 10.76 -8.13 -2.56
C SER A 312 12.29 -8.34 -2.54
N SER A 313 13.03 -8.04 -3.61
CA SER A 313 14.49 -8.27 -3.66
C SER A 313 15.29 -7.15 -3.00
N LEU A 314 14.87 -5.89 -3.17
CA LEU A 314 15.47 -4.71 -2.51
C LEU A 314 15.21 -4.73 -1.00
N TYR A 315 14.00 -5.16 -0.59
CA TYR A 315 13.67 -5.33 0.81
C TYR A 315 14.37 -6.56 1.43
N ALA A 316 14.53 -7.66 0.70
CA ALA A 316 15.35 -8.79 1.15
C ALA A 316 16.80 -8.37 1.42
N LYS A 317 17.40 -7.48 0.60
CA LYS A 317 18.75 -6.94 0.81
C LYS A 317 18.81 -6.03 2.06
N SER A 318 17.84 -5.14 2.25
CA SER A 318 17.76 -4.25 3.43
C SER A 318 17.57 -5.04 4.73
N VAL A 319 16.71 -6.05 4.69
CA VAL A 319 16.45 -6.94 5.82
C VAL A 319 17.64 -7.87 6.09
N SER A 320 18.32 -8.38 5.05
CA SER A 320 19.56 -9.16 5.22
C SER A 320 20.68 -8.32 5.83
N ASN A 321 20.74 -7.02 5.52
CA ASN A 321 21.66 -6.08 6.17
C ASN A 321 21.28 -5.81 7.64
N LEU A 322 19.99 -5.77 7.97
CA LEU A 322 19.50 -5.64 9.35
C LEU A 322 19.86 -6.87 10.18
N VAL A 323 19.65 -8.07 9.61
CA VAL A 323 20.03 -9.35 10.21
C VAL A 323 21.55 -9.46 10.36
N ARG A 324 22.30 -9.09 9.32
CA ARG A 324 23.76 -9.07 9.39
C ARG A 324 24.25 -8.11 10.47
N LYS A 325 23.67 -6.91 10.61
CA LYS A 325 24.02 -5.96 11.68
C LYS A 325 23.69 -6.50 13.07
N ALA A 326 22.52 -7.11 13.25
CA ALA A 326 22.15 -7.77 14.50
C ALA A 326 23.09 -8.95 14.84
N SER A 327 23.49 -9.75 13.85
CA SER A 327 24.43 -10.86 14.01
C SER A 327 25.90 -10.41 14.15
N SER A 328 26.26 -9.23 13.63
CA SER A 328 27.62 -8.66 13.78
C SER A 328 27.90 -8.23 15.21
N SER A 329 26.86 -7.86 15.96
CA SER A 329 26.96 -7.59 17.41
C SER A 329 27.36 -8.82 18.21
N ASP A 330 26.98 -10.03 17.77
CA ASP A 330 27.36 -11.31 18.39
C ASP A 330 28.75 -11.79 17.90
N LEU A 331 29.12 -11.52 16.64
CA LEU A 331 30.43 -11.90 16.08
C LEU A 331 31.61 -11.08 16.63
N LEU A 332 31.36 -9.86 17.12
CA LEU A 332 32.38 -9.03 17.77
C LEU A 332 32.78 -9.58 19.16
N ALA A 333 31.88 -10.30 19.84
CA ALA A 333 32.17 -10.94 21.12
C ALA A 333 32.99 -12.24 20.97
N ASP A 334 32.80 -12.98 19.87
CA ASP A 334 33.50 -14.25 19.62
C ASP A 334 34.90 -14.08 18.99
N MET A 335 35.24 -12.89 18.49
CA MET A 335 36.49 -12.63 17.77
C MET A 335 37.60 -11.94 18.59
N GLY A 336 37.37 -11.61 19.87
CA GLY A 336 38.44 -11.14 20.77
C GLY A 336 39.19 -9.89 20.28
N LEU A 337 38.55 -9.01 19.51
CA LEU A 337 39.15 -7.76 19.06
C LEU A 337 38.73 -6.61 20.00
N SER A 338 39.76 -6.06 20.63
CA SER A 338 39.76 -4.91 21.54
C SER A 338 38.78 -3.80 21.15
N GLU A 339 38.04 -3.36 22.16
CA GLU A 339 37.49 -2.01 22.34
C GLU A 339 38.46 -0.95 21.78
N ASN A 340 38.11 -0.33 20.65
CA ASN A 340 38.41 1.07 20.35
C ASN A 340 37.64 1.48 19.08
N GLY A 341 36.85 2.54 19.24
CA GLY A 341 35.75 2.93 18.37
C GLY A 341 36.09 3.23 16.91
N VAL A 342 35.11 2.94 16.05
CA VAL A 342 34.80 3.81 14.92
C VAL A 342 33.33 4.18 15.06
N VAL A 343 33.09 5.31 15.75
CA VAL A 343 31.80 5.99 15.69
C VAL A 343 31.69 6.56 14.28
N MET A 344 30.93 5.89 13.41
CA MET A 344 30.52 6.49 12.14
C MET A 344 29.56 7.64 12.47
N HIS A 345 29.93 8.87 12.13
CA HIS A 345 29.07 10.02 12.36
C HIS A 345 27.81 9.92 11.48
N ALA A 346 26.69 10.49 11.93
CA ALA A 346 25.42 10.48 11.20
C ALA A 346 25.55 11.03 9.76
N SER A 347 26.52 11.93 9.53
CA SER A 347 26.88 12.45 8.20
C SER A 347 27.41 11.36 7.25
N ASP A 348 28.20 10.42 7.76
CA ASP A 348 28.80 9.34 6.96
C ASP A 348 27.76 8.27 6.64
N TRP A 349 26.80 8.09 7.55
CA TRP A 349 25.61 7.28 7.34
C TRP A 349 24.69 7.86 6.27
N LEU A 350 24.42 9.17 6.31
CA LEU A 350 23.61 9.86 5.31
C LEU A 350 24.30 9.83 3.94
N ALA A 351 25.60 10.06 3.87
CA ALA A 351 26.36 9.99 2.61
C ALA A 351 26.34 8.58 1.98
N LEU A 352 26.44 7.53 2.80
CA LEU A 352 26.35 6.16 2.32
C LEU A 352 24.92 5.82 1.84
N VAL A 353 23.90 6.27 2.56
CA VAL A 353 22.50 6.08 2.17
C VAL A 353 22.17 6.84 0.89
N ASP A 354 22.62 8.08 0.74
CA ASP A 354 22.43 8.88 -0.46
C ASP A 354 23.16 8.29 -1.67
N SER A 355 24.36 7.73 -1.47
CA SER A 355 25.10 7.03 -2.53
C SER A 355 24.35 5.78 -3.01
N GLU A 356 23.85 4.96 -2.09
CA GLU A 356 23.07 3.76 -2.42
C GLU A 356 21.72 4.13 -3.06
N LEU A 357 21.09 5.23 -2.62
CA LEU A 357 19.84 5.73 -3.19
C LEU A 357 20.05 6.18 -4.65
N GLN A 358 21.13 6.91 -4.92
CA GLN A 358 21.50 7.34 -6.27
C GLN A 358 21.81 6.17 -7.20
N GLU A 359 22.47 5.12 -6.69
CA GLU A 359 22.75 3.92 -7.47
C GLU A 359 21.47 3.13 -7.82
N VAL A 360 20.51 3.07 -6.88
CA VAL A 360 19.19 2.49 -7.12
C VAL A 360 18.38 3.32 -8.15
N GLU A 361 18.43 4.65 -8.07
CA GLU A 361 17.77 5.52 -9.05
C GLU A 361 18.37 5.38 -10.45
N LYS A 362 19.70 5.26 -10.54
CA LYS A 362 20.42 4.99 -11.79
C LYS A 362 19.99 3.66 -12.41
N MET A 363 20.01 2.57 -11.63
CA MET A 363 19.57 1.25 -12.11
C MET A 363 18.10 1.25 -12.56
N LYS A 364 17.23 1.98 -11.85
CA LYS A 364 15.84 2.17 -12.25
C LYS A 364 15.73 2.89 -13.59
N HIS A 365 16.51 3.95 -13.80
CA HIS A 365 16.50 4.72 -15.05
C HIS A 365 16.98 3.87 -16.24
N GLU A 366 18.09 3.13 -16.07
CA GLU A 366 18.62 2.22 -17.08
C GLU A 366 17.60 1.14 -17.47
N LYS A 367 16.90 0.56 -16.48
CA LYS A 367 15.89 -0.48 -16.76
C LYS A 367 14.66 0.07 -17.48
N VAL A 368 14.24 1.29 -17.15
CA VAL A 368 13.13 1.97 -17.86
C VAL A 368 13.52 2.27 -19.31
N GLN A 369 14.76 2.70 -19.56
CA GLN A 369 15.26 2.90 -20.92
C GLN A 369 15.31 1.60 -21.73
N GLU A 370 15.79 0.51 -21.14
CA GLU A 370 15.81 -0.81 -21.80
C GLU A 370 14.40 -1.26 -22.21
N LEU A 371 13.42 -1.10 -21.31
CA LEU A 371 12.03 -1.46 -21.58
C LEU A 371 11.40 -0.59 -22.68
N ASN A 372 11.70 0.71 -22.69
CA ASN A 372 11.23 1.61 -23.75
C ASN A 372 11.80 1.23 -25.13
N LEU A 373 13.08 0.86 -25.21
CA LEU A 373 13.70 0.40 -26.46
C LEU A 373 13.06 -0.90 -26.96
N ARG A 374 12.76 -1.85 -26.06
CA ARG A 374 12.05 -3.08 -26.42
C ARG A 374 10.62 -2.81 -26.90
N LEU A 375 9.92 -1.87 -26.27
CA LEU A 375 8.56 -1.47 -26.68
C LEU A 375 8.58 -0.86 -28.09
N GLN A 376 9.54 0.03 -28.39
CA GLN A 376 9.72 0.61 -29.71
C GLN A 376 10.03 -0.46 -30.77
N SER A 377 10.92 -1.40 -30.48
CA SER A 377 11.23 -2.51 -31.38
C SER A 377 10.01 -3.38 -31.69
N LEU A 378 9.21 -3.71 -30.67
CA LEU A 378 7.97 -4.48 -30.85
C LEU A 378 6.93 -3.70 -31.68
N THR A 379 6.83 -2.39 -31.46
CA THR A 379 5.93 -1.51 -32.22
C THR A 379 6.33 -1.44 -33.69
N GLN A 380 7.62 -1.32 -34.00
CA GLN A 380 8.12 -1.35 -35.38
C GLN A 380 7.88 -2.69 -36.07
N LYS A 381 8.09 -3.82 -35.36
CA LYS A 381 7.81 -5.15 -35.89
C LYS A 381 6.33 -5.34 -36.21
N LEU A 382 5.43 -4.86 -35.34
CA LEU A 382 3.99 -4.89 -35.58
C LEU A 382 3.58 -4.02 -36.77
N ALA A 383 4.19 -2.85 -36.93
CA ALA A 383 3.94 -1.97 -38.08
C ALA A 383 4.38 -2.61 -39.41
N LEU A 384 5.53 -3.28 -39.43
CA LEU A 384 6.03 -3.99 -40.63
C LEU A 384 5.12 -5.16 -41.04
N VAL A 385 4.62 -5.93 -40.06
CA VAL A 385 3.65 -7.01 -40.32
C VAL A 385 2.35 -6.45 -40.89
N ALA A 386 1.87 -5.32 -40.36
CA ALA A 386 0.67 -4.67 -40.89
C ALA A 386 0.86 -4.13 -42.33
N ILE A 387 2.07 -3.69 -42.70
CA ILE A 387 2.38 -3.21 -44.06
C ILE A 387 2.52 -4.39 -45.04
N SER A 388 3.13 -5.51 -44.63
CA SER A 388 3.25 -6.70 -45.48
C SER A 388 1.89 -7.34 -45.81
N ASP A 389 0.92 -7.27 -44.89
CA ASP A 389 -0.42 -7.80 -45.12
C ASP A 389 -1.25 -6.92 -46.08
N VAL A 390 -0.98 -5.61 -46.14
CA VAL A 390 -1.60 -4.70 -47.12
C VAL A 390 -0.98 -4.88 -48.52
N SER A 391 0.33 -5.15 -48.58
CA SER A 391 1.05 -5.31 -49.85
C SER A 391 0.71 -6.62 -50.58
N ASN A 392 0.37 -7.67 -49.85
CA ASN A 392 0.00 -8.97 -50.42
C ASN A 392 -1.50 -9.05 -50.79
N GLY A 393 -2.32 -8.07 -50.40
CA GLY A 393 -3.75 -8.02 -50.72
C GLY A 393 -4.10 -7.38 -52.07
N GLU A 394 -3.15 -6.75 -52.76
CA GLU A 394 -3.39 -6.03 -54.04
C GLU A 394 -2.97 -6.81 -55.30
N VAL A 395 -2.53 -8.08 -55.21
CA VAL A 395 -2.03 -8.84 -56.38
C VAL A 395 -3.02 -9.89 -56.92
N GLU A 396 -4.17 -10.14 -56.28
CA GLU A 396 -5.14 -11.17 -56.73
C GLU A 396 -6.45 -10.62 -57.33
N SER A 397 -6.41 -9.50 -58.07
CA SER A 397 -7.60 -9.05 -58.83
C SER A 397 -7.30 -8.54 -60.23
N GLU A 398 -6.58 -9.29 -61.06
CA GLU A 398 -6.55 -9.07 -62.51
C GLU A 398 -6.22 -10.38 -63.25
N ASP A 399 -7.20 -11.29 -63.35
CA ASP A 399 -7.43 -12.10 -64.56
C ASP A 399 -8.61 -13.07 -64.37
N CYS A 400 -9.81 -12.63 -64.75
CA CYS A 400 -10.84 -13.55 -65.22
C CYS A 400 -11.83 -12.81 -66.13
N SER A 401 -11.42 -12.62 -67.38
CA SER A 401 -12.33 -12.37 -68.51
C SER A 401 -11.68 -12.83 -69.80
N LYS A 402 -12.00 -14.06 -70.20
CA LYS A 402 -12.13 -14.51 -71.59
C LYS A 402 -12.85 -15.86 -71.65
#